data_AF-A0ABD5QL43-F1
#
_entry.id   AF-A0ABD5QL43-F1
#
_cell.length_a   1.000
_cell.length_b   1.000
_cell.length_c   1.000
_cell.angle_alpha   90.00
_cell.angle_beta   90.00
_cell.angle_gamma   90.00
#
_symmetry.space_group_name_H-M   'P 1'
#
loop_
_entity.id
_entity.type
_entity.pdbx_description
1 polymer ?
#
loop_
_entity_poly.entity_id
_entity_poly.type
_entity_poly.pdbx_seq_one_letter_code
_entity_poly.pdbx_strand_id
1 'polypeptide(L)'
;MSPNDYVDFDSREWESWHWYVLTGYPVASLLGILLIGRLNDGGSMLASSLGSVALVIVLTAFGIVSLPAILRDAEFVHAACERWNPDPRTYVGAAVATPLFLGVFGALVAGVALGLALAILAFLVSTIAVCVVYLFNRHEAIGLFAR
;
A
#
# COMPACT_ATOMS: atom_id res chain seq x y z
N MET A 1 2.08 19.95 -40.47
CA MET A 1 1.98 19.49 -39.08
C MET A 1 1.78 17.98 -39.13
N SER A 2 2.75 17.24 -38.61
CA SER A 2 2.76 15.79 -38.60
C SER A 2 1.88 15.31 -37.44
N PRO A 3 1.07 14.25 -37.59
CA PRO A 3 0.37 13.62 -36.47
C PRO A 3 1.28 13.06 -35.36
N ASN A 4 2.61 13.18 -35.49
CA ASN A 4 3.59 12.77 -34.48
C ASN A 4 4.07 13.93 -33.59
N ASP A 5 3.52 15.14 -33.74
CA ASP A 5 3.80 16.28 -32.86
C ASP A 5 2.92 16.30 -31.60
N TYR A 6 2.35 15.15 -31.20
CA TYR A 6 1.80 14.98 -29.86
C TYR A 6 2.98 14.93 -28.88
N VAL A 7 3.41 16.11 -28.46
CA VAL A 7 3.59 16.43 -27.05
C VAL A 7 4.22 15.25 -26.30
N ASP A 8 5.54 15.11 -26.43
CA ASP A 8 6.41 14.40 -25.48
C ASP A 8 6.46 15.21 -24.15
N PHE A 9 5.30 15.67 -23.69
CA PHE A 9 5.12 15.96 -22.29
C PHE A 9 4.97 14.60 -21.63
N ASP A 10 6.12 14.13 -21.16
CA ASP A 10 6.19 13.89 -19.73
C ASP A 10 5.77 12.50 -19.24
N SER A 11 6.00 11.49 -20.07
CA SER A 11 5.91 10.08 -19.63
C SER A 11 6.82 9.77 -18.44
N ARG A 12 7.93 10.51 -18.28
CA ARG A 12 8.85 10.38 -17.14
C ARG A 12 8.35 11.02 -15.85
N GLU A 13 7.66 12.17 -15.85
CA GLU A 13 7.13 12.72 -14.58
C GLU A 13 5.99 11.85 -14.02
N TRP A 14 5.19 11.17 -14.86
CA TRP A 14 4.16 10.25 -14.36
C TRP A 14 4.74 8.99 -13.73
N GLU A 15 5.86 8.48 -14.26
CA GLU A 15 6.61 7.36 -13.64
C GLU A 15 7.08 7.76 -12.22
N SER A 16 7.49 9.02 -12.05
CA SER A 16 7.90 9.56 -10.75
C SER A 16 6.76 9.77 -9.75
N TRP A 17 5.48 9.56 -10.08
CA TRP A 17 4.38 9.87 -9.13
C TRP A 17 3.99 8.69 -8.21
N HIS A 18 4.44 7.49 -8.53
CA HIS A 18 4.01 6.27 -7.83
C HIS A 18 4.44 6.26 -6.35
N TRP A 19 5.57 6.86 -6.01
CA TRP A 19 6.02 6.97 -4.61
C TRP A 19 5.06 7.81 -3.74
N TYR A 20 4.27 8.75 -4.31
CA TYR A 20 3.25 9.47 -3.54
C TYR A 20 2.15 8.52 -3.04
N VAL A 21 1.76 7.53 -3.86
CA VAL A 21 0.80 6.49 -3.45
C VAL A 21 1.39 5.63 -2.35
N LEU A 22 2.66 5.23 -2.49
CA LEU A 22 3.38 4.41 -1.50
C LEU A 22 3.57 5.14 -0.17
N THR A 23 3.76 6.46 -0.19
CA THR A 23 3.91 7.27 1.03
C THR A 23 2.54 7.62 1.63
N GLY A 24 1.55 7.85 0.77
CA GLY A 24 0.19 8.15 1.17
C GLY A 24 -0.43 6.99 1.96
N TYR A 25 -0.14 5.74 1.61
CA TYR A 25 -0.77 4.58 2.24
C TYR A 25 -0.46 4.43 3.74
N PRO A 26 0.82 4.45 4.19
CA PRO A 26 1.15 4.48 5.61
C PRO A 26 0.52 5.66 6.36
N VAL A 27 0.54 6.85 5.77
CA VAL A 27 -0.03 8.06 6.38
C VAL A 27 -1.54 7.93 6.55
N ALA A 28 -2.24 7.52 5.49
CA ALA A 28 -3.68 7.27 5.52
C ALA A 28 -4.04 6.18 6.53
N SER A 29 -3.22 5.14 6.65
CA SER A 29 -3.42 4.07 7.61
C SER A 29 -3.28 4.54 9.05
N LEU A 30 -2.26 5.35 9.37
CA LEU A 30 -2.09 5.97 10.69
C LEU A 30 -3.26 6.89 11.03
N LEU A 31 -3.67 7.75 10.09
CA LEU A 31 -4.86 8.61 10.27
C LEU A 31 -6.13 7.78 10.48
N GLY A 32 -6.27 6.67 9.75
CA GLY A 32 -7.36 5.74 9.92
C GLY A 32 -7.40 5.13 11.32
N ILE A 33 -6.27 4.63 11.83
CA ILE A 33 -6.17 4.08 13.19
C ILE A 33 -6.61 5.13 14.24
N LEU A 34 -6.14 6.37 14.10
CA LEU A 34 -6.55 7.48 14.99
C LEU A 34 -8.05 7.77 14.89
N LEU A 35 -8.62 7.72 13.68
CA LEU A 35 -10.04 7.94 13.45
C LEU A 35 -10.90 6.85 14.10
N ILE A 36 -10.49 5.58 14.00
CA ILE A 36 -11.17 4.45 14.68
C ILE A 36 -11.17 4.65 16.19
N GLY A 37 -10.04 5.05 16.76
CA GLY A 37 -9.93 5.36 18.19
C GLY A 37 -10.95 6.42 18.62
N ARG A 38 -11.04 7.53 17.87
CA ARG A 38 -11.99 8.61 18.15
C ARG A 38 -13.45 8.21 17.93
N LEU A 39 -13.74 7.39 16.93
CA LEU A 39 -15.10 6.91 16.67
C LEU A 39 -15.59 6.01 17.81
N ASN A 40 -14.72 5.24 18.46
CA ASN A 40 -15.09 4.39 19.59
C ASN A 40 -15.37 5.16 20.89
N ASP A 41 -14.81 6.37 21.06
CA ASP A 41 -15.06 7.23 22.23
C ASP A 41 -16.37 8.04 22.14
N GLY A 42 -17.03 8.08 20.98
CA GLY A 42 -18.12 9.02 20.64
C GLY A 42 -19.55 8.64 21.03
N GLY A 43 -19.78 7.54 21.77
CA GLY A 43 -21.06 7.22 22.42
C GLY A 43 -22.16 6.55 21.57
N SER A 44 -22.05 6.50 20.23
CA SER A 44 -23.03 5.78 19.37
C SER A 44 -22.41 4.54 18.71
N MET A 45 -22.64 3.36 19.31
CA MET A 45 -22.12 2.07 18.82
C MET A 45 -22.43 1.79 17.32
N LEU A 46 -23.60 2.22 16.83
CA LEU A 46 -24.00 2.02 15.43
C LEU A 46 -23.21 2.93 14.48
N ALA A 47 -22.98 4.20 14.84
CA ALA A 47 -22.19 5.12 14.02
C ALA A 47 -20.70 4.73 14.05
N SER A 48 -20.19 4.29 15.20
CA SER A 48 -18.81 3.83 15.37
C SER A 48 -18.53 2.56 14.56
N SER A 49 -19.47 1.61 14.52
CA SER A 49 -19.31 0.35 13.78
C SER A 49 -19.37 0.53 12.25
N LEU A 50 -20.35 1.28 11.74
CA LEU A 50 -20.44 1.62 10.30
C LEU A 50 -19.23 2.42 9.83
N GLY A 51 -18.81 3.45 10.59
CA GLY A 51 -17.65 4.27 10.27
C GLY A 51 -16.35 3.47 10.24
N SER A 52 -16.16 2.57 11.21
CA SER A 52 -14.96 1.71 11.27
C SER A 52 -14.90 0.73 10.09
N VAL A 53 -16.03 0.11 9.73
CA VAL A 53 -16.09 -0.80 8.57
C VAL A 53 -15.81 -0.05 7.27
N ALA A 54 -16.44 1.11 7.06
CA ALA A 54 -16.21 1.92 5.86
C ALA A 54 -14.74 2.33 5.72
N LEU A 55 -14.11 2.72 6.82
CA LEU A 55 -12.70 3.09 6.85
C LEU A 55 -11.79 1.89 6.55
N VAL A 56 -12.06 0.72 7.12
CA VAL A 56 -11.31 -0.51 6.81
C VAL A 56 -11.40 -0.86 5.32
N ILE A 57 -12.57 -0.70 4.71
CA ILE A 57 -12.76 -0.91 3.26
C ILE A 57 -11.89 0.06 2.46
N VAL A 58 -11.92 1.36 2.80
CA VAL A 58 -11.12 2.40 2.12
C VAL A 58 -9.62 2.12 2.26
N LEU A 59 -9.15 1.77 3.46
CA LEU A 59 -7.74 1.42 3.68
C LEU A 59 -7.35 0.16 2.92
N THR A 60 -8.22 -0.85 2.89
CA THR A 60 -7.95 -2.08 2.12
C THR A 60 -7.85 -1.76 0.62
N ALA A 61 -8.78 -0.96 0.08
CA ALA A 61 -8.73 -0.53 -1.32
C ALA A 61 -7.45 0.26 -1.62
N PHE A 62 -7.03 1.15 -0.72
CA PHE A 62 -5.82 1.93 -0.91
C PHE A 62 -4.55 1.05 -0.84
N GLY A 63 -4.55 0.04 0.04
CA GLY A 63 -3.50 -0.98 0.09
C GLY A 63 -3.42 -1.78 -1.21
N ILE A 64 -4.55 -2.15 -1.81
CA ILE A 64 -4.58 -2.84 -3.11
C ILE A 64 -3.96 -1.97 -4.20
N VAL A 65 -4.25 -0.67 -4.22
CA VAL A 65 -3.69 0.29 -5.20
C VAL A 65 -2.19 0.51 -4.98
N SER A 66 -1.68 0.34 -3.76
CA SER A 66 -0.24 0.46 -3.49
C SER A 66 0.59 -0.66 -4.15
N LEU A 67 0.03 -1.86 -4.34
CA LEU A 67 0.74 -2.99 -4.95
C LEU A 67 1.19 -2.73 -6.41
N PRO A 68 0.32 -2.33 -7.36
CA PRO A 68 0.76 -1.97 -8.70
C PRO A 68 1.67 -0.74 -8.70
N ALA A 69 1.55 0.17 -7.72
CA ALA A 69 2.46 1.30 -7.59
C ALA A 69 3.90 0.86 -7.24
N ILE A 70 4.08 -0.17 -6.41
CA ILE A 70 5.41 -0.78 -6.14
C ILE A 70 5.99 -1.35 -7.42
N LEU A 71 5.18 -2.07 -8.22
CA LEU A 71 5.66 -2.66 -9.48
C LEU A 71 6.19 -1.58 -10.43
N ARG A 72 5.43 -0.50 -10.61
CA ARG A 72 5.79 0.60 -11.51
C ARG A 72 6.99 1.41 -11.02
N ASP A 73 7.06 1.72 -9.72
CA ASP A 73 8.21 2.45 -9.18
C ASP A 73 9.48 1.60 -9.20
N ALA A 74 9.38 0.28 -9.01
CA ALA A 74 10.54 -0.62 -9.08
C ALA A 74 11.13 -0.68 -10.51
N GLU A 75 10.28 -0.68 -11.55
CA GLU A 75 10.71 -0.56 -12.96
C GLU A 75 11.50 0.73 -13.19
N PHE A 76 11.00 1.85 -12.67
CA PHE A 76 11.69 3.15 -12.74
C PHE A 76 13.03 3.14 -12.02
N VAL A 77 13.07 2.67 -10.77
CA VAL A 77 14.30 2.60 -9.95
C VAL A 77 15.36 1.73 -10.63
N HIS A 78 14.95 0.60 -11.22
CA HIS A 78 15.85 -0.28 -11.95
C HIS A 78 16.51 0.41 -13.15
N ALA A 79 15.77 1.27 -13.85
CA ALA A 79 16.29 2.07 -14.96
C ALA A 79 17.17 3.25 -14.49
N ALA A 80 16.85 3.83 -13.33
CA ALA A 80 17.49 5.04 -12.82
C ALA A 80 18.76 4.78 -11.98
N CYS A 81 18.93 3.57 -11.43
CA CYS A 81 19.99 3.30 -10.46
C CYS A 81 20.54 1.87 -10.54
N GLU A 82 21.85 1.73 -10.78
CA GLU A 82 22.52 0.42 -10.74
C GLU A 82 22.80 -0.08 -9.32
N ARG A 83 22.73 0.80 -8.31
CA ARG A 83 23.12 0.50 -6.93
C ARG A 83 22.11 -0.38 -6.19
N TRP A 84 20.82 -0.25 -6.54
CA TRP A 84 19.75 -1.02 -5.91
C TRP A 84 18.81 -1.55 -6.98
N ASN A 85 18.67 -2.88 -7.02
CA ASN A 85 17.77 -3.57 -7.93
C ASN A 85 16.61 -4.16 -7.10
N PRO A 86 15.51 -3.42 -6.87
CA PRO A 86 14.35 -3.97 -6.18
C PRO A 86 13.75 -5.12 -6.97
N ASP A 87 13.56 -6.29 -6.35
CA ASP A 87 12.69 -7.32 -6.90
C ASP A 87 11.24 -7.04 -6.46
N PRO A 88 10.39 -6.48 -7.33
CA PRO A 88 9.03 -6.10 -6.95
C PRO A 88 8.17 -7.32 -6.56
N ARG A 89 8.50 -8.52 -7.06
CA ARG A 89 7.78 -9.76 -6.72
C ARG A 89 7.96 -10.14 -5.27
N THR A 90 9.13 -9.88 -4.70
CA THR A 90 9.39 -10.11 -3.28
C THR A 90 8.55 -9.17 -2.41
N TYR A 91 8.45 -7.89 -2.75
CA TYR A 91 7.65 -6.91 -2.00
C TYR A 91 6.14 -7.18 -2.08
N VAL A 92 5.60 -7.34 -3.29
CA VAL A 92 4.18 -7.67 -3.49
C VAL A 92 3.85 -9.04 -2.93
N GLY A 93 4.76 -10.01 -3.10
CA GLY A 93 4.66 -11.35 -2.54
C GLY A 93 4.57 -11.33 -1.02
N ALA A 94 5.41 -10.55 -0.32
CA ALA A 94 5.35 -10.41 1.13
C ALA A 94 4.02 -9.76 1.59
N ALA A 95 3.55 -8.74 0.86
CA ALA A 95 2.29 -8.06 1.17
C ALA A 95 1.07 -9.00 1.05
N VAL A 96 1.09 -9.95 0.11
CA VAL A 96 -0.02 -10.88 -0.17
C VAL A 96 0.11 -12.23 0.56
N ALA A 97 1.32 -12.77 0.71
CA ALA A 97 1.53 -14.06 1.36
C ALA A 97 1.16 -14.02 2.84
N THR A 98 1.51 -12.94 3.54
CA THR A 98 1.21 -12.75 4.96
C THR A 98 -0.29 -12.86 5.28
N PRO A 99 -1.19 -12.10 4.61
CA PRO A 99 -2.63 -12.21 4.85
C PRO A 99 -3.23 -13.52 4.40
N LEU A 100 -2.73 -14.13 3.32
CA LEU A 100 -3.20 -15.46 2.92
C LEU A 100 -2.85 -16.50 3.98
N PHE A 101 -1.61 -16.49 4.47
CA PHE A 101 -1.17 -17.41 5.51
C PHE A 101 -1.98 -17.24 6.80
N LEU A 102 -2.07 -16.01 7.33
CA LEU A 102 -2.79 -15.72 8.56
C LEU A 102 -4.30 -15.92 8.40
N GLY A 103 -4.85 -15.61 7.23
CA GLY A 103 -6.26 -15.79 6.93
C GLY A 103 -6.67 -17.25 6.86
N VAL A 104 -5.93 -18.06 6.10
CA VAL A 104 -6.19 -19.51 5.97
C VAL A 104 -5.96 -20.20 7.32
N PHE A 105 -4.85 -19.92 7.99
CA PHE A 105 -4.56 -20.52 9.30
C PHE A 105 -5.61 -20.12 10.35
N GLY A 106 -5.97 -18.83 10.40
CA GLY A 106 -7.02 -18.33 11.28
C GLY A 106 -8.38 -18.97 11.01
N ALA A 107 -8.74 -19.15 9.72
CA ALA A 107 -9.98 -19.81 9.33
C ALA A 107 -10.03 -21.29 9.78
N LEU A 108 -8.91 -22.00 9.68
CA LEU A 108 -8.79 -23.39 10.10
C LEU A 108 -8.87 -23.57 11.62
N VAL A 109 -8.30 -22.64 12.39
CA VAL A 109 -8.22 -22.75 13.85
C VAL A 109 -9.46 -22.22 14.56
N ALA A 110 -10.05 -21.13 14.06
CA ALA A 110 -11.06 -20.36 14.77
C ALA A 110 -12.30 -20.00 13.93
N GLY A 111 -12.38 -20.50 12.70
CA GLY A 111 -13.52 -20.31 11.81
C GLY A 111 -13.36 -19.14 10.84
N VAL A 112 -14.17 -19.16 9.79
CA VAL A 112 -14.07 -18.28 8.61
C VAL A 112 -14.12 -16.80 8.97
N ALA A 113 -14.98 -16.41 9.92
CA ALA A 113 -15.12 -15.00 10.31
C ALA A 113 -13.82 -14.43 10.91
N LEU A 114 -13.18 -15.16 11.82
CA LEU A 114 -11.91 -14.72 12.41
C LEU A 114 -10.79 -14.79 11.37
N GLY A 115 -10.77 -15.83 10.53
CA GLY A 115 -9.82 -15.93 9.43
C GLY A 115 -9.87 -14.72 8.49
N LEU A 116 -11.07 -14.29 8.10
CA LEU A 116 -11.23 -13.10 7.25
C LEU A 116 -10.73 -11.82 7.94
N ALA A 117 -11.07 -11.63 9.21
CA ALA A 117 -10.61 -10.48 9.98
C ALA A 117 -9.07 -10.45 10.09
N LEU A 118 -8.45 -11.60 10.36
CA LEU A 118 -6.99 -11.74 10.40
C LEU A 118 -6.36 -11.48 9.03
N ALA A 119 -6.95 -11.96 7.93
CA ALA A 119 -6.47 -11.68 6.58
C ALA A 119 -6.47 -10.18 6.28
N ILE A 120 -7.55 -9.47 6.61
CA ILE A 120 -7.65 -8.03 6.36
C ILE A 120 -6.61 -7.27 7.19
N LEU A 121 -6.53 -7.54 8.50
CA LEU A 121 -5.57 -6.88 9.38
C LEU A 121 -4.12 -7.16 8.96
N ALA A 122 -3.82 -8.42 8.64
CA ALA A 122 -2.51 -8.83 8.14
C ALA A 122 -2.16 -8.13 6.84
N PHE A 123 -3.11 -7.98 5.91
CA PHE A 123 -2.91 -7.28 4.65
C PHE A 123 -2.59 -5.80 4.88
N LEU A 124 -3.32 -5.14 5.76
CA LEU A 124 -3.08 -3.74 6.07
C LEU A 124 -1.67 -3.54 6.67
N VAL A 125 -1.32 -4.34 7.68
CA VAL A 125 -0.03 -4.23 8.36
C VAL A 125 1.13 -4.63 7.44
N SER A 126 1.01 -5.72 6.69
CA SER A 126 2.04 -6.17 5.74
C SER A 126 2.29 -5.13 4.66
N THR A 127 1.23 -4.53 4.12
CA THR A 127 1.33 -3.52 3.07
C THR A 127 1.98 -2.24 3.60
N ILE A 128 1.68 -1.82 4.83
CA ILE A 128 2.36 -0.68 5.48
C ILE A 128 3.86 -0.98 5.62
N ALA A 129 4.20 -2.15 6.17
CA ALA A 129 5.60 -2.54 6.39
C ALA A 129 6.37 -2.60 5.07
N VAL A 130 5.79 -3.20 4.04
CA VAL A 130 6.35 -3.28 2.70
C VAL A 130 6.55 -1.88 2.10
N CYS A 131 5.56 -0.99 2.19
CA CYS A 131 5.70 0.39 1.69
C CYS A 131 6.82 1.14 2.42
N VAL A 132 6.89 1.03 3.74
CA VAL A 132 7.93 1.71 4.55
C VAL A 132 9.33 1.19 4.20
N VAL A 133 9.52 -0.13 4.16
CA VAL A 133 10.81 -0.75 3.82
C VAL A 133 11.22 -0.37 2.39
N TYR A 134 10.28 -0.44 1.45
CA TYR A 134 10.54 -0.07 0.06
C TYR A 134 10.95 1.41 -0.07
N LEU A 135 10.21 2.32 0.57
CA LEU A 135 10.52 3.75 0.56
C LEU A 135 11.85 4.09 1.25
N PHE A 136 12.19 3.38 2.33
CA PHE A 136 13.48 3.54 3.00
C PHE A 136 14.63 3.16 2.05
N ASN A 137 14.55 1.98 1.43
CA ASN A 137 15.56 1.51 0.48
C ASN A 137 15.65 2.44 -0.76
N ARG A 138 14.50 2.90 -1.26
CA ARG A 138 14.44 3.88 -2.35
C ARG A 138 15.12 5.20 -1.97
N HIS A 139 14.86 5.70 -0.76
CA HIS A 139 15.47 6.91 -0.25
C HIS A 139 17.00 6.78 -0.15
N GLU A 140 17.52 5.64 0.30
CA GLU A 140 18.97 5.41 0.35
C GLU A 140 19.61 5.26 -1.05
N ALA A 141 18.89 4.69 -2.01
CA ALA A 141 19.41 4.43 -3.35
C ALA A 141 19.42 5.69 -4.25
N ILE A 142 18.29 6.38 -4.33
CA ILE A 142 18.07 7.50 -5.25
C ILE A 142 17.51 8.75 -4.57
N GLY A 143 17.15 8.69 -3.28
CA GLY A 143 16.39 9.75 -2.61
C GLY A 143 14.89 9.66 -2.92
N LEU A 144 14.06 10.38 -2.15
CA LEU A 144 12.60 10.36 -2.35
C LEU A 144 12.16 11.19 -3.56
N PHE A 145 12.91 12.24 -3.90
CA PHE A 145 12.57 13.21 -4.94
C PHE A 145 13.44 13.13 -6.21
N ALA A 146 14.16 12.03 -6.40
CA ALA A 146 14.86 11.82 -7.67
C ALA A 146 13.84 11.78 -8.82
N ARG A 147 14.10 12.61 -9.83
CA ARG A 147 13.36 12.73 -11.09
C ARG A 147 14.24 12.20 -12.22
#